data_AF-A0A8T4K9S0-F1
#
_entry.id   AF-A0A8T4K9S0-F1
#
_cell.length_a   1.000
_cell.length_b   1.000
_cell.length_c   1.000
_cell.angle_alpha   90.00
_cell.angle_beta   90.00
_cell.angle_gamma   90.00
#
_symmetry.space_group_name_H-M   'P 1'
#
loop_
_entity.id
_entity.type
_entity.pdbx_description
1 polymer ?
#
loop_
_entity_poly.entity_id
_entity_poly.type
_entity_poly.pdbx_seq_one_letter_code
_entity_poly.pdbx_strand_id
1 'polypeptide(L)'
;MRFNVETIIGDRYDSTDSLSENEIHDWLLKIQKQDILKVETENDYWEDIPQELFELLKTNIKEKNYECDMAKGHLWLKMEISLEP
;
A
#
# COMPACT_ATOMS: atom_id res chain seq x y z
N MET A 1 6.79 -7.65 11.44
CA MET A 1 6.97 -8.26 10.11
C MET A 1 6.91 -7.17 9.05
N ARG A 2 7.84 -7.15 8.10
CA ARG A 2 7.92 -6.09 7.08
C ARG A 2 7.12 -6.50 5.85
N PHE A 3 6.24 -5.63 5.42
CA PHE A 3 5.43 -5.78 4.22
C PHE A 3 5.82 -4.73 3.19
N ASN A 4 5.98 -5.16 1.94
CA ASN A 4 6.01 -4.29 0.78
C ASN A 4 4.69 -4.48 0.02
N VAL A 5 4.00 -3.38 -0.26
CA VAL A 5 2.70 -3.36 -0.93
C VAL A 5 2.84 -2.56 -2.21
N GLU A 6 2.49 -3.17 -3.33
CA GLU A 6 2.43 -2.48 -4.62
C GLU A 6 0.97 -2.10 -4.90
N THR A 7 0.71 -0.81 -5.13
CA THR A 7 -0.64 -0.29 -5.36
C THR A 7 -0.71 0.63 -6.57
N ILE A 8 -1.91 0.69 -7.15
CA ILE A 8 -2.26 1.69 -8.15
C ILE A 8 -2.90 2.88 -7.41
N ILE A 9 -2.41 4.09 -7.66
CA ILE A 9 -3.01 5.34 -7.20
C ILE A 9 -3.22 6.30 -8.38
N GLY A 10 -4.12 7.28 -8.22
CA GLY A 10 -4.44 8.25 -9.26
C GLY A 10 -5.31 7.71 -10.40
N ASP A 11 -5.79 8.60 -11.26
CA ASP A 11 -6.30 8.19 -12.57
C ASP A 11 -5.11 7.75 -13.41
N ARG A 12 -5.20 6.64 -14.17
CA ARG A 12 -4.07 5.99 -14.88
C ARG A 12 -3.35 6.87 -15.91
N TYR A 13 -3.77 8.13 -16.04
CA TYR A 13 -3.36 9.11 -17.04
C TYR A 13 -2.71 10.37 -16.47
N ASP A 14 -2.86 10.66 -15.17
CA ASP A 14 -2.13 11.76 -14.53
C ASP A 14 -0.89 11.20 -13.84
N SER A 15 0.26 11.80 -14.16
CA SER A 15 1.57 11.32 -13.70
C SER A 15 1.61 11.35 -12.17
N THR A 16 1.46 10.17 -11.55
CA THR A 16 1.51 9.97 -10.09
C THR A 16 2.81 10.45 -9.45
N ASP A 17 3.85 10.66 -10.26
CA ASP A 17 5.12 11.31 -9.90
C ASP A 17 4.96 12.78 -9.42
N SER A 18 3.79 13.42 -9.60
CA SER A 18 3.52 14.78 -9.14
C SER A 18 2.73 14.88 -7.83
N LEU A 19 2.26 13.75 -7.28
CA LEU A 19 1.42 13.75 -6.08
C LEU A 19 2.25 14.04 -4.83
N SER A 20 1.77 14.98 -4.01
CA SER A 20 2.32 15.21 -2.68
C SER A 20 2.00 14.05 -1.72
N GLU A 21 2.78 13.90 -0.65
CA GLU A 21 2.55 12.87 0.38
C GLU A 21 1.12 12.92 0.97
N ASN A 22 0.54 14.12 1.12
CA ASN A 22 -0.82 14.27 1.62
C ASN A 22 -1.85 13.79 0.60
N GLU A 23 -1.65 14.07 -0.69
CA GLU A 23 -2.54 13.56 -1.74
C GLU A 23 -2.44 12.04 -1.84
N ILE A 24 -1.24 11.49 -1.77
CA ILE A 24 -1.02 10.04 -1.72
C ILE A 24 -1.78 9.44 -0.53
N HIS A 25 -1.65 10.04 0.65
CA HIS A 25 -2.35 9.55 1.84
C HIS A 25 -3.88 9.61 1.69
N ASP A 26 -4.44 10.69 1.15
CA ASP A 26 -5.88 10.82 0.91
C ASP A 26 -6.42 9.81 -0.11
N TRP A 27 -5.60 9.42 -1.10
CA TRP A 27 -5.90 8.31 -2.00
C TRP A 27 -5.88 6.97 -1.26
N LEU A 28 -4.83 6.72 -0.48
CA LEU A 28 -4.68 5.48 0.28
C LEU A 28 -5.79 5.27 1.32
N LEU A 29 -6.34 6.33 1.90
CA LEU A 29 -7.50 6.25 2.79
C LEU A 29 -8.77 5.69 2.10
N LYS A 30 -8.81 5.71 0.77
CA LYS A 30 -9.93 5.22 -0.06
C LYS A 30 -9.61 3.92 -0.80
N ILE A 31 -8.44 3.33 -0.54
CA ILE A 31 -7.95 2.16 -1.26
C ILE A 31 -8.92 0.98 -1.14
N GLN A 32 -9.10 0.27 -2.25
CA GLN A 32 -9.83 -0.99 -2.31
C GLN A 32 -8.87 -2.15 -2.55
N LYS A 33 -9.28 -3.37 -2.22
CA LYS A 33 -8.44 -4.57 -2.43
C LYS A 33 -7.93 -4.70 -3.86
N GLN A 34 -8.78 -4.39 -4.84
CA GLN A 34 -8.46 -4.47 -6.27
C GLN A 34 -7.42 -3.44 -6.74
N ASP A 35 -7.14 -2.42 -5.93
CA ASP A 35 -6.11 -1.42 -6.23
C ASP A 35 -4.73 -1.90 -5.77
N ILE A 36 -4.68 -2.97 -4.95
CA ILE A 36 -3.45 -3.63 -4.52
C ILE A 36 -3.09 -4.67 -5.56
N LEU A 37 -1.92 -4.52 -6.16
CA LEU A 37 -1.41 -5.43 -7.18
C LEU A 37 -0.76 -6.65 -6.55
N LYS A 38 0.02 -6.42 -5.48
CA LYS A 38 0.61 -7.50 -4.69
C LYS A 38 1.05 -7.00 -3.32
N VAL A 39 1.22 -7.96 -2.42
CA VAL A 39 1.86 -7.79 -1.13
C VAL A 39 2.95 -8.84 -1.00
N GLU A 40 4.13 -8.45 -0.53
CA GLU A 40 5.22 -9.37 -0.29
C GLU A 40 5.89 -9.08 1.05
N THR A 41 6.40 -10.15 1.66
CA THR A 41 7.32 -10.09 2.79
C THR A 41 8.59 -10.85 2.42
N GLU A 42 9.47 -11.08 3.39
CA GLU A 42 10.67 -11.88 3.14
C GLU A 42 10.34 -13.32 2.71
N ASN A 43 9.26 -13.92 3.23
CA ASN A 43 8.95 -15.33 3.04
C ASN A 43 7.66 -15.59 2.24
N ASP A 44 6.79 -14.59 2.13
CA ASP A 44 5.44 -14.76 1.59
C ASP A 44 5.14 -13.74 0.49
N TYR A 45 4.21 -14.11 -0.39
CA TYR A 45 3.77 -13.31 -1.54
C TYR A 45 2.27 -13.54 -1.80
N TRP A 46 1.53 -12.45 -2.02
CA TRP A 46 0.09 -12.47 -2.30
C TRP A 46 -0.25 -11.53 -3.45
N GLU A 47 -0.90 -12.05 -4.49
CA GLU A 47 -1.60 -11.25 -5.51
C GLU A 47 -3.07 -11.01 -5.12
N ASP A 48 -3.70 -12.03 -4.51
CA ASP A 48 -5.02 -11.90 -3.89
C ASP A 48 -4.86 -11.93 -2.37
N ILE A 49 -4.98 -10.77 -1.74
CA ILE A 49 -4.69 -10.64 -0.31
C ILE A 49 -5.87 -11.09 0.56
N PRO A 50 -5.60 -11.84 1.65
CA PRO A 50 -6.62 -12.16 2.65
C PRO A 50 -7.30 -10.90 3.20
N GLN A 51 -8.59 -11.00 3.58
CA GLN A 51 -9.34 -9.87 4.13
C GLN A 51 -8.69 -9.31 5.40
N GLU A 52 -8.21 -10.18 6.27
CA GLU A 52 -7.57 -9.79 7.53
C GLU A 52 -6.30 -8.97 7.27
N LEU A 53 -5.46 -9.41 6.33
CA LEU A 53 -4.28 -8.66 5.92
C LEU A 53 -4.66 -7.28 5.38
N PHE A 54 -5.68 -7.20 4.52
CA PHE A 54 -6.13 -5.91 4.00
C PHE A 54 -6.57 -4.91 5.09
N GLU A 55 -7.28 -5.37 6.12
CA GLU A 55 -7.67 -4.50 7.24
C GLU A 55 -6.46 -4.05 8.08
N LEU A 56 -5.43 -4.88 8.22
CA LEU A 56 -4.16 -4.50 8.86
C LEU A 56 -3.43 -3.41 8.05
N LEU A 57 -3.37 -3.55 6.72
CA LEU A 57 -2.78 -2.54 5.84
C LEU A 57 -3.52 -1.20 5.99
N LYS A 58 -4.86 -1.22 5.97
CA LYS A 58 -5.68 -0.01 6.14
C LYS A 58 -5.44 0.69 7.48
N THR A 59 -5.26 -0.08 8.54
CA THR A 59 -4.96 0.47 9.88
C THR A 59 -3.62 1.20 9.86
N ASN A 60 -2.57 0.59 9.31
CA ASN A 60 -1.25 1.23 9.19
C ASN A 60 -1.29 2.47 8.29
N ILE A 61 -2.02 2.41 7.17
CA ILE A 61 -2.25 3.56 6.30
C ILE A 61 -2.88 4.70 7.10
N LYS A 62 -3.97 4.45 7.82
CA LYS A 62 -4.69 5.46 8.60
C LYS A 62 -3.80 6.10 9.67
N GLU A 63 -2.92 5.32 10.29
CA GLU A 63 -1.99 5.79 11.32
C GLU A 63 -0.73 6.46 10.73
N LYS A 64 -0.58 6.46 9.40
CA LYS A 64 0.65 6.91 8.70
C LYS A 64 1.89 6.10 9.09
N ASN A 65 1.71 4.83 9.44
CA ASN A 65 2.76 3.88 9.78
C ASN A 65 3.30 3.19 8.53
N TYR A 66 3.74 3.97 7.54
CA TYR A 66 4.32 3.46 6.29
C TYR A 66 5.27 4.49 5.68
N GLU A 67 6.24 3.99 4.93
CA GLU A 67 7.00 4.76 3.95
C GLU A 67 6.40 4.52 2.57
N CYS A 68 6.41 5.52 1.69
CA CYS A 68 5.99 5.34 0.31
C CYS A 68 7.04 5.81 -0.68
N ASP A 69 7.12 5.13 -1.82
CA ASP A 69 8.00 5.47 -2.93
C ASP A 69 7.27 5.21 -4.26
N MET A 70 7.63 5.95 -5.30
CA MET A 70 7.09 5.80 -6.64
C MET A 70 8.10 5.06 -7.51
N ALA A 71 7.72 3.90 -8.05
CA ALA A 71 8.59 3.14 -8.94
C ALA A 71 7.80 2.52 -10.09
N LYS A 72 8.28 2.77 -11.32
CA LYS A 72 7.69 2.23 -12.57
C LYS A 72 6.20 2.56 -12.74
N GLY A 73 5.76 3.72 -12.25
CA GLY A 73 4.37 4.18 -12.34
C GLY A 73 3.42 3.60 -11.28
N HIS A 74 3.92 2.81 -10.34
CA HIS A 74 3.15 2.28 -9.21
C HIS A 74 3.66 2.86 -7.89
N LEU A 75 2.77 2.92 -6.91
CA LEU A 75 3.11 3.29 -5.55
C LEU A 75 3.54 2.05 -4.78
N TRP A 76 4.65 2.16 -4.07
CA TRP A 76 5.18 1.15 -3.20
C TRP A 76 5.08 1.61 -1.75
N LEU A 77 4.37 0.86 -0.92
CA LEU A 77 4.30 1.09 0.52
C LEU A 77 5.19 0.10 1.23
N LYS A 78 5.98 0.58 2.19
CA LYS A 78 6.75 -0.24 3.11
C LYS A 78 6.20 -0.01 4.51
N MET A 79 5.75 -1.07 5.17
CA MET A 79 5.18 -0.97 6.51
C MET A 79 5.66 -2.11 7.41
N GLU A 80 5.84 -1.79 8.69
CA GLU A 80 6.11 -2.78 9.72
C GLU A 80 4.83 -3.07 10.49
N ILE A 81 4.36 -4.31 10.40
CA ILE A 81 3.16 -4.76 11.10
C ILE A 81 3.58 -5.79 12.14
N SER A 82 3.22 -5.52 13.40
CA SER A 82 3.28 -6.51 14.47
C SER A 82 2.08 -7.43 14.34
N LEU A 83 2.31 -8.64 13.85
CA LEU A 83 1.36 -9.73 14.01
C LEU A 83 1.55 -10.20 15.46
N GLU A 84 0.70 -9.76 16.38
CA GLU A 84 0.71 -10.33 17.73
C GLU A 84 0.50 -11.85 17.64
N PRO A 85 1.17 -12.65 18.51
CA PRO A 85 1.05 -14.10 18.52
C PRO A 85 -0.33 -14.61 18.97
#